data_AF-A0A9Q3JQM1-F1
#
_entry.id   AF-A0A9Q3JQM1-F1
#
_cell.length_a   1.000
_cell.length_b   1.000
_cell.length_c   1.000
_cell.angle_alpha   90.00
_cell.angle_beta   90.00
_cell.angle_gamma   90.00
#
_symmetry.space_group_name_H-M   'P 1'
#
loop_
_entity.id
_entity.type
_entity.pdbx_description
1 polymer ?
#
loop_
_entity_poly.entity_id
_entity_poly.type
_entity_poly.pdbx_seq_one_letter_code
_entity_poly.pdbx_strand_id
1 'polypeptide(L)'
;MICVPFYLHLAYKTSIYATTNQTPAVLEKGCNPRLPQDSLRKDLVELHSTASSFKGMLEKARKHAVRCIEDSFPYAKDKWDKSYATPDSKVGSLVLVSTTNFNNI
;
A
#
# COMPACT_ATOMS: atom_id res chain seq x y z
N MET A 1 -5.53 -11.97 14.45
CA MET A 1 -5.78 -10.60 13.93
C MET A 1 -4.45 -9.87 13.92
N ILE A 2 -3.67 -10.00 12.84
CA ILE A 2 -2.35 -9.35 12.73
C ILE A 2 -2.59 -7.93 12.23
N CYS A 3 -2.30 -6.95 13.08
CA CYS A 3 -2.60 -5.54 12.88
C CYS A 3 -1.96 -4.99 11.58
N VAL A 4 -2.79 -4.44 10.69
CA VAL A 4 -2.41 -3.64 9.50
C VAL A 4 -1.23 -2.67 9.71
N PRO A 5 -1.08 -1.94 10.85
CA PRO A 5 0.08 -1.05 11.04
C PRO A 5 1.44 -1.78 11.04
N PHE A 6 1.48 -3.06 11.42
CA PHE A 6 2.72 -3.82 11.42
C PHE A 6 3.25 -4.09 10.00
N TYR A 7 2.37 -4.39 9.05
CA TYR A 7 2.75 -4.63 7.66
C TYR A 7 3.26 -3.37 6.97
N LEU A 8 2.63 -2.23 7.22
CA LEU A 8 3.06 -0.95 6.63
C LEU A 8 4.42 -0.52 7.16
N HIS A 9 4.64 -0.66 8.47
CA HIS A 9 5.93 -0.34 9.11
C HIS A 9 7.06 -1.25 8.62
N LEU A 10 6.77 -2.54 8.45
CA LEU A 10 7.73 -3.49 7.92
C LEU A 10 8.08 -3.19 6.46
N ALA A 11 7.06 -2.93 5.62
CA ALA A 11 7.26 -2.57 4.21
C ALA A 11 8.08 -1.29 4.05
N TYR A 12 7.85 -0.29 4.90
CA TYR A 12 8.63 0.95 4.90
C TYR A 12 10.11 0.69 5.20
N LYS A 13 10.41 -0.11 6.24
CA LYS A 13 11.79 -0.40 6.65
C LYS A 13 12.57 -1.23 5.65
N THR A 14 11.90 -2.02 4.81
CA THR A 14 12.53 -2.88 3.80
C THR A 14 12.48 -2.32 2.37
N SER A 15 11.82 -1.19 2.15
CA SER A 15 11.80 -0.51 0.85
C SER A 15 13.14 0.16 0.57
N ILE A 16 13.59 0.14 -0.69
CA ILE A 16 14.83 0.77 -1.12
C ILE A 16 14.57 2.26 -1.33
N TYR A 17 15.38 3.14 -0.74
CA TYR A 17 15.33 4.58 -1.04
C TYR A 17 15.97 4.87 -2.39
N ALA A 18 15.31 5.70 -3.20
CA ALA A 18 15.78 6.07 -4.54
C ALA A 18 17.10 6.86 -4.55
N THR A 19 17.38 7.61 -3.48
CA THR A 19 18.58 8.45 -3.36
C THR A 19 19.80 7.67 -2.89
N THR A 20 19.63 6.77 -1.92
CA THR A 20 20.73 6.04 -1.27
C THR A 20 20.91 4.62 -1.80
N ASN A 21 19.94 4.10 -2.58
CA ASN A 21 19.87 2.71 -3.05
C ASN A 21 20.00 1.66 -1.93
N GLN A 22 19.74 2.04 -0.69
CA GLN A 22 19.81 1.19 0.50
C GLN A 22 18.46 1.24 1.23
N THR A 23 18.15 0.18 1.98
CA THR A 23 16.94 0.12 2.79
C THR A 23 17.15 0.84 4.12
N PRO A 24 16.10 1.47 4.70
CA PRO A 24 16.18 2.12 6.00
C PRO A 24 16.68 1.19 7.11
N ALA A 25 16.31 -0.10 7.08
CA ALA A 25 16.78 -1.08 8.05
C ALA A 25 18.31 -1.26 8.04
N VAL A 26 18.93 -1.19 6.86
CA VAL A 26 20.39 -1.27 6.72
C VAL A 26 21.05 0.02 7.21
N LEU A 27 20.47 1.18 6.91
CA LEU A 27 21.00 2.47 7.37
C LEU A 27 20.88 2.65 8.90
N GLU A 28 19.80 2.18 9.51
CA GLU A 28 19.56 2.33 10.96
C GLU A 28 20.27 1.24 11.79
N LYS A 29 20.27 -0.01 11.32
CA LYS A 29 20.66 -1.18 12.12
C LYS A 29 21.74 -2.06 11.49
N GLY A 30 22.20 -1.72 10.28
CA GLY A 30 23.20 -2.48 9.53
C GLY A 30 22.69 -3.80 8.96
N CYS A 31 21.43 -4.18 9.17
CA CYS A 31 20.87 -5.44 8.69
C CYS A 31 19.39 -5.32 8.30
N ASN A 32 19.00 -6.04 7.24
CA ASN A 32 17.60 -6.13 6.82
C ASN A 32 16.90 -7.24 7.64
N PRO A 33 15.73 -6.99 8.25
CA PRO A 33 14.98 -8.04 8.94
C PRO A 33 14.58 -9.14 7.95
N ARG A 34 14.65 -10.40 8.41
CA ARG A 34 14.22 -11.55 7.60
C ARG A 34 12.73 -11.45 7.31
N LEU A 35 12.37 -11.36 6.03
CA LEU A 35 10.97 -11.28 5.65
C LEU A 35 10.37 -12.70 5.57
N PRO A 36 9.05 -12.85 5.82
CA PRO A 36 8.38 -14.15 5.68
C PRO A 36 8.54 -14.78 4.29
N GLN A 37 8.67 -13.94 3.24
CA GLN A 37 8.92 -14.38 1.87
C GLN A 37 10.29 -15.03 1.69
N ASP A 38 11.29 -14.63 2.47
CA ASP A 38 12.64 -15.21 2.41
C ASP A 38 12.67 -16.63 3.00
N SER A 39 11.78 -16.93 3.95
CA SER A 39 11.58 -18.29 4.47
C SER A 39 10.79 -19.17 3.49
N LEU A 40 9.83 -18.61 2.74
CA LEU A 40 9.03 -19.36 1.77
C LEU A 40 9.85 -19.90 0.59
N ARG A 41 11.00 -19.29 0.25
CA ARG A 41 11.82 -19.70 -0.89
C ARG A 41 12.70 -20.92 -0.65
N LYS A 42 12.98 -21.29 0.61
CA LYS A 42 13.91 -22.39 0.94
C LYS A 42 13.27 -23.77 0.81
N ASP A 43 11.96 -23.84 1.02
CA ASP A 43 11.15 -25.05 0.90
C ASP A 43 10.29 -25.06 -0.38
N LEU A 44 10.61 -24.18 -1.35
CA LEU A 44 9.96 -24.20 -2.65
C LEU A 44 10.47 -25.42 -3.42
N VAL A 45 9.83 -26.56 -3.14
CA VAL A 45 9.89 -27.81 -3.92
C VAL A 45 10.03 -27.44 -5.38
N GLU A 46 11.05 -27.96 -6.06
CA GLU A 46 11.14 -27.89 -7.52
C GLU A 46 9.81 -28.40 -8.08
N LEU A 47 8.96 -27.47 -8.52
CA LEU A 47 7.63 -27.78 -9.03
C LEU A 47 7.82 -28.56 -10.33
N HIS A 48 7.83 -29.88 -10.23
CA HIS A 48 7.88 -30.79 -11.36
C HIS A 48 6.69 -30.51 -12.30
N SER A 49 6.93 -30.62 -13.60
CA SER A 49 6.06 -30.19 -14.71
C SER A 49 4.67 -30.85 -14.80
N THR A 50 4.27 -31.68 -13.83
CA THR A 50 2.88 -32.07 -13.57
C THR A 50 2.00 -30.88 -13.11
N ALA A 51 2.62 -29.73 -12.88
CA ALA A 51 2.10 -28.41 -12.49
C ALA A 51 1.13 -27.72 -13.48
N SER A 52 0.45 -28.44 -14.35
CA SER A 52 -0.62 -27.86 -15.20
C SER A 52 -1.76 -27.25 -14.36
N SER A 53 -2.07 -27.89 -13.22
CA SER A 53 -2.98 -27.37 -12.19
C SER A 53 -2.46 -26.09 -11.53
N PHE A 54 -1.17 -26.03 -11.21
CA PHE A 54 -0.53 -24.86 -10.61
C PHE A 54 -0.51 -23.66 -11.57
N LYS A 55 -0.17 -23.88 -12.85
CA LYS A 55 -0.25 -22.84 -13.88
C LYS A 55 -1.68 -22.31 -14.02
N GLY A 56 -2.68 -23.19 -13.98
CA GLY A 56 -4.10 -22.80 -13.98
C GLY A 56 -4.51 -21.99 -12.76
N MET A 57 -4.04 -22.36 -11.56
CA MET A 57 -4.26 -21.60 -10.33
C MET A 57 -3.59 -20.22 -10.38
N LEU A 58 -2.33 -20.16 -10.83
CA LEU A 58 -1.57 -18.92 -10.96
C LEU A 58 -2.27 -17.96 -11.93
N GLU A 59 -2.73 -18.45 -13.07
CA GLU A 59 -3.39 -17.62 -14.08
C GLU A 59 -4.76 -17.12 -13.58
N LYS A 60 -5.50 -17.92 -12.81
CA LYS A 60 -6.73 -17.48 -12.15
C LYS A 60 -6.46 -16.41 -11.09
N ALA A 61 -5.44 -16.61 -10.25
CA ALA A 61 -5.04 -15.63 -9.24
C ALA A 61 -4.58 -14.31 -9.88
N ARG A 62 -3.80 -14.39 -10.97
CA ARG A 62 -3.36 -13.22 -11.73
C ARG A 62 -4.53 -12.45 -12.32
N LYS A 63 -5.48 -13.13 -12.97
CA LYS A 63 -6.70 -12.51 -13.52
C LYS A 63 -7.54 -11.83 -12.43
N HIS A 64 -7.68 -12.47 -11.27
CA HIS A 64 -8.41 -11.90 -10.15
C HIS A 64 -7.70 -10.68 -9.57
N ALA A 65 -6.37 -10.70 -9.43
CA ALA A 65 -5.60 -9.55 -8.96
C ALA A 65 -5.72 -8.35 -9.91
N VAL A 66 -5.65 -8.58 -11.22
CA VAL A 66 -5.86 -7.53 -12.23
C VAL A 66 -7.26 -6.93 -12.09
N ARG A 67 -8.30 -7.76 -11.97
CA ARG A 67 -9.68 -7.28 -11.76
C ARG A 67 -9.81 -6.45 -10.48
N CYS A 68 -9.20 -6.88 -9.37
CA CYS A 68 -9.23 -6.11 -8.14
C CYS A 68 -8.57 -4.72 -8.27
N ILE A 69 -7.50 -4.61 -9.06
CA ILE A 69 -6.85 -3.31 -9.33
C ILE A 69 -7.78 -2.44 -10.19
N GLU A 70 -8.35 -3.01 -11.25
CA GLU A 70 -9.30 -2.32 -12.13
C GLU A 70 -10.54 -1.83 -11.38
N ASP A 71 -11.08 -2.64 -10.46
CA ASP A 71 -12.27 -2.31 -9.65
C ASP A 71 -11.95 -1.31 -8.52
N SER A 72 -10.71 -1.28 -8.02
CA SER A 72 -10.30 -0.42 -6.91
C SER A 72 -10.26 1.06 -7.30
N PHE A 73 -9.84 1.40 -8.52
CA PHE A 73 -9.79 2.78 -9.00
C PHE A 73 -11.16 3.48 -9.09
N PRO A 74 -12.19 2.89 -9.76
CA PRO A 74 -13.51 3.50 -9.84
C PRO A 74 -14.20 3.54 -8.48
N TYR A 75 -14.03 2.50 -7.65
CA TYR A 75 -14.57 2.50 -6.28
C TYR A 75 -13.96 3.62 -5.42
N ALA A 76 -12.64 3.79 -5.48
CA ALA A 76 -11.96 4.86 -4.74
C ALA A 76 -12.39 6.25 -5.23
N LYS A 77 -12.52 6.44 -6.55
CA LYS A 77 -12.96 7.69 -7.16
C LYS A 77 -14.39 8.04 -6.78
N ASP A 78 -15.34 7.12 -6.95
CA ASP A 78 -16.76 7.33 -6.60
C ASP A 78 -16.94 7.66 -5.11
N LYS A 79 -16.17 6.99 -4.23
CA LYS A 79 -16.13 7.32 -2.81
C LYS A 79 -15.60 8.73 -2.55
N TRP A 80 -14.53 9.12 -3.25
CA TRP A 80 -13.92 10.44 -3.12
C TRP A 80 -14.88 11.54 -3.57
N ASP A 81 -15.48 11.38 -4.75
CA ASP A 81 -16.44 12.31 -5.35
C ASP A 81 -17.69 12.47 -4.47
N LYS A 82 -18.17 11.40 -3.83
CA LYS A 82 -19.30 11.46 -2.87
C LYS A 82 -18.93 12.13 -1.54
N SER A 83 -17.70 11.94 -1.07
CA SER A 83 -17.25 12.50 0.22
C SER A 83 -16.86 13.97 0.15
N TYR A 84 -16.37 14.42 -1.01
CA TYR A 84 -15.97 15.80 -1.25
C TYR A 84 -17.07 16.57 -1.96
N ALA A 85 -18.16 16.85 -1.24
CA ALA A 85 -19.01 17.98 -1.61
C ALA A 85 -18.22 19.26 -1.34
N THR A 86 -17.70 19.89 -2.40
CA THR A 86 -17.13 21.24 -2.28
C THR A 86 -18.25 22.15 -1.78
N PRO A 87 -18.09 22.82 -0.63
CA PRO A 87 -19.11 23.76 -0.16
C PRO A 87 -19.24 24.88 -1.20
N ASP A 88 -20.46 25.20 -1.63
CA ASP A 88 -20.75 26.33 -2.53
C ASP A 88 -20.53 27.64 -1.76
N SER A 89 -19.26 28.02 -1.60
CA SER A 89 -18.87 29.26 -0.94
C SER A 89 -18.94 30.40 -1.95
N LYS A 90 -19.95 31.25 -1.83
CA LYS A 90 -20.05 32.50 -2.59
C LYS A 90 -19.17 33.58 -1.94
N VAL A 91 -18.66 34.50 -2.76
CA VAL A 91 -17.91 35.67 -2.25
C VAL A 91 -18.84 36.47 -1.33
N GLY A 92 -18.50 36.53 -0.04
CA GLY A 92 -19.32 37.16 1.01
C GLY A 92 -19.97 36.21 2.03
N SER A 93 -19.80 34.90 1.90
CA SER A 93 -20.29 33.92 2.89
C SER A 93 -19.41 33.86 4.13
N LEU A 94 -20.02 33.86 5.32
CA LEU A 94 -19.32 33.72 6.60
C LEU A 94 -18.84 32.26 6.76
N VAL A 95 -17.53 32.04 6.79
CA VAL A 95 -16.93 30.72 7.00
C VAL A 95 -16.29 30.68 8.38
N LEU A 96 -16.62 29.66 9.18
CA LEU A 96 -15.97 29.41 10.46
C LEU A 96 -14.58 28.82 10.19
N VAL A 97 -13.54 29.63 10.40
CA VAL A 97 -12.16 29.18 10.42
C VAL A 97 -11.83 28.74 11.85
N SER A 98 -11.60 27.44 12.07
CA SER A 98 -11.15 26.93 13.37
C SER A 98 -9.68 27.28 13.58
N THR A 99 -9.41 28.47 14.09
CA THR A 99 -8.06 28.94 14.39
C THR A 99 -7.62 28.45 15.77
N THR A 100 -6.82 27.39 15.83
CA THR A 100 -5.88 27.18 16.95
C THR A 100 -4.47 27.69 16.65
N ASN A 101 -4.20 28.18 15.43
CA ASN A 101 -2.81 28.44 15.00
C ASN A 101 -2.60 29.68 14.11
N PHE A 102 -3.36 30.76 14.34
CA PHE A 102 -3.04 32.08 13.78
C PHE A 102 -2.93 33.11 14.91
N ASN A 103 -1.88 32.97 15.73
CA ASN A 103 -1.53 33.91 16.79
C ASN A 103 -0.30 34.77 16.44
N ASN A 104 -0.05 35.01 15.15
CA ASN A 104 0.89 36.04 14.71
C ASN A 104 0.43 36.58 13.36
N ILE A 105 -0.31 37.70 13.43
CA ILE A 105 -0.36 38.73 12.39
C ILE A 105 0.09 40.01 13.06
#